data_AF-A0A930E807-F1
#
_entry.id   AF-A0A930E807-F1
#
_cell.length_a   1.000
_cell.length_b   1.000
_cell.length_c   1.000
_cell.angle_alpha   90.00
_cell.angle_beta   90.00
_cell.angle_gamma   90.00
#
_symmetry.space_group_name_H-M   'P 1'
#
loop_
_entity.id
_entity.type
_entity.pdbx_description
1 polymer ?
#
loop_
_entity_poly.entity_id
_entity_poly.type
_entity_poly.pdbx_seq_one_letter_code
_entity_poly.pdbx_strand_id
1 'polypeptide(L)'
;MNTSADKATVYMKEKKINLNGKVITYQGKTKISSNNAMYDIDKRVLENSGNIKMQYHVQDGNAASSQGKSDPKNVAAVEEVINKLSVSQNEVNNNGKIHLPKTMTASNGVPVTVRWTTSNPSFLAVTGKINKQFLGGDNKSVVLKAVAKAGNDSREKSFNVTIPVETTREMLERAARNIYVPETSKNLPSSVRVDIGKGTIDVPIVWMSGGNRVQNATGAKGLTAILNYKGTEYKKQY
;
A
#
# COMPACT_ATOMS: atom_id res chain seq x y z
N MET A 1 -34.93 -8.56 -22.00
CA MET A 1 -35.28 -7.24 -21.43
C MET A 1 -36.78 -7.29 -21.18
N ASN A 2 -37.22 -6.95 -19.98
CA ASN A 2 -38.65 -7.00 -19.63
C ASN A 2 -39.14 -5.58 -19.41
N THR A 3 -40.24 -5.19 -20.05
CA THR A 3 -40.75 -3.82 -19.96
C THR A 3 -42.24 -3.81 -19.68
N SER A 4 -42.66 -2.96 -18.74
CA SER A 4 -44.06 -2.68 -18.42
C SER A 4 -44.35 -1.20 -18.58
N ALA A 5 -45.60 -0.86 -18.90
CA ALA A 5 -46.09 0.52 -19.01
C ALA A 5 -47.58 0.56 -18.66
N ASP A 6 -48.12 1.75 -18.41
CA ASP A 6 -49.56 1.90 -18.15
C ASP A 6 -50.40 1.64 -19.42
N LYS A 7 -49.85 1.98 -20.59
CA LYS A 7 -50.48 1.73 -21.89
C LYS A 7 -49.46 1.34 -22.95
N ALA A 8 -49.81 0.33 -23.75
CA ALA A 8 -49.07 -0.06 -24.95
C ALA A 8 -49.95 0.10 -26.20
N THR A 9 -49.41 0.73 -27.23
CA THR A 9 -50.03 0.83 -28.57
C THR A 9 -49.12 0.15 -29.58
N VAL A 10 -49.67 -0.81 -30.33
CA VAL A 10 -48.91 -1.59 -31.31
C VAL A 10 -49.22 -1.09 -32.73
N TYR A 11 -48.17 -0.74 -33.47
CA TYR A 11 -48.24 -0.31 -34.87
C TYR A 11 -47.74 -1.43 -35.76
N MET A 12 -48.64 -2.29 -36.25
CA MET A 12 -48.27 -3.47 -37.03
C MET A 12 -47.58 -3.14 -38.36
N LYS A 13 -48.00 -2.06 -39.03
CA LYS A 13 -47.41 -1.62 -40.32
C LYS A 13 -45.98 -1.10 -40.16
N GLU A 14 -45.74 -0.34 -39.10
CA GLU A 14 -44.44 0.25 -38.80
C GLU A 14 -43.55 -0.66 -37.95
N LYS A 15 -44.11 -1.79 -37.49
CA LYS A 15 -43.47 -2.75 -36.58
C LYS A 15 -42.87 -2.09 -35.34
N LYS A 16 -43.65 -1.22 -34.72
CA LYS A 16 -43.28 -0.48 -33.50
C LYS A 16 -44.28 -0.68 -32.38
N ILE A 17 -43.81 -0.63 -31.14
CA ILE A 17 -44.66 -0.64 -29.95
C ILE A 17 -44.36 0.63 -29.14
N ASN A 18 -45.37 1.50 -29.02
CA ASN A 18 -45.27 2.70 -28.21
C ASN A 18 -45.80 2.43 -26.80
N LEU A 19 -44.99 2.71 -25.79
CA LEU A 19 -45.26 2.50 -24.38
C LEU A 19 -45.40 3.87 -23.71
N ASN A 20 -46.54 4.15 -23.10
CA ASN A 20 -46.85 5.44 -22.49
C ASN A 20 -47.35 5.25 -21.06
N GLY A 21 -46.98 6.19 -20.19
CA GLY A 21 -47.30 6.14 -18.77
C GLY A 21 -46.41 5.13 -18.04
N LYS A 22 -45.91 5.56 -16.86
CA LYS A 22 -44.96 4.89 -15.97
C LYS A 22 -44.27 3.66 -16.59
N VAL A 23 -43.36 3.91 -17.53
CA VAL A 23 -42.62 2.84 -18.19
C VAL A 23 -41.52 2.35 -17.26
N ILE A 24 -41.42 1.03 -17.09
CA ILE A 24 -40.37 0.38 -16.32
C ILE A 24 -39.75 -0.72 -17.19
N THR A 25 -38.47 -0.59 -17.50
CA THR A 25 -37.66 -1.55 -18.23
C THR A 25 -36.64 -2.19 -17.30
N TYR A 26 -36.46 -3.51 -17.40
CA TYR A 26 -35.41 -4.26 -16.74
C TYR A 26 -34.41 -4.80 -17.75
N GLN A 27 -33.15 -4.41 -17.59
CA GLN A 27 -32.00 -4.96 -18.31
C GLN A 27 -31.08 -5.67 -17.31
N GLY A 28 -31.21 -6.99 -17.21
CA GLY A 28 -30.58 -7.75 -16.13
C GLY A 28 -31.14 -7.31 -14.77
N LYS A 29 -30.27 -6.87 -13.86
CA LYS A 29 -30.66 -6.34 -12.54
C LYS A 29 -30.85 -4.82 -12.52
N THR A 30 -30.62 -4.13 -13.64
CA THR A 30 -30.80 -2.68 -13.75
C THR A 30 -32.26 -2.37 -14.07
N LYS A 31 -32.88 -1.51 -13.26
CA LYS A 31 -34.22 -0.99 -13.49
C LYS A 31 -34.13 0.41 -14.10
N ILE A 32 -34.79 0.61 -15.22
CA ILE A 32 -34.89 1.90 -15.93
C ILE A 32 -36.36 2.32 -15.87
N SER A 33 -36.66 3.52 -15.42
CA SER A 33 -38.02 4.09 -15.47
C SER A 33 -38.06 5.33 -16.35
N SER A 34 -39.12 5.51 -17.13
CA SER A 34 -39.35 6.69 -17.98
C SER A 34 -40.84 6.99 -18.13
N ASN A 35 -41.17 8.13 -18.72
CA ASN A 35 -42.56 8.48 -19.02
C ASN A 35 -43.07 7.73 -20.25
N ASN A 36 -42.20 7.54 -21.25
CA ASN A 36 -42.51 6.85 -22.51
C ASN A 36 -41.36 5.92 -22.92
N ALA A 37 -41.65 4.98 -23.81
CA ALA A 37 -40.62 4.23 -24.55
C ALA A 37 -41.15 3.75 -25.91
N MET A 38 -40.28 3.62 -26.89
CA MET A 38 -40.60 3.06 -28.19
C MET A 38 -39.76 1.82 -28.45
N TYR A 39 -40.41 0.69 -28.74
CA TYR A 39 -39.75 -0.53 -29.17
C TYR A 39 -39.85 -0.67 -30.68
N ASP A 40 -38.71 -0.77 -31.36
CA ASP A 40 -38.61 -1.13 -32.78
C ASP A 40 -38.41 -2.64 -32.88
N ILE A 41 -39.39 -3.35 -33.46
CA ILE A 41 -39.41 -4.82 -33.49
C ILE A 41 -38.33 -5.36 -34.44
N ASP A 42 -38.09 -4.69 -35.58
CA ASP A 42 -37.11 -5.12 -36.57
C ASP A 42 -35.68 -4.93 -36.04
N LYS A 43 -35.41 -3.79 -35.39
CA LYS A 43 -34.09 -3.50 -34.81
C LYS A 43 -33.87 -4.16 -33.45
N ARG A 44 -34.95 -4.61 -32.80
CA ARG A 44 -34.95 -5.11 -31.41
C ARG A 44 -34.39 -4.10 -30.40
N VAL A 45 -34.63 -2.81 -30.65
CA VAL A 45 -34.15 -1.70 -29.81
C VAL A 45 -35.31 -1.08 -29.05
N LEU A 46 -35.13 -0.82 -27.76
CA LEU A 46 -36.05 -0.07 -26.92
C LEU A 46 -35.43 1.29 -26.58
N GLU A 47 -36.12 2.37 -26.94
CA GLU A 47 -35.70 3.74 -26.64
C GLU A 47 -36.62 4.34 -25.58
N ASN A 48 -36.11 4.51 -24.35
CA ASN A 48 -36.82 5.20 -23.28
C ASN A 48 -36.71 6.73 -23.46
N SER A 49 -37.80 7.46 -23.20
CA SER A 49 -37.82 8.93 -23.28
C SER A 49 -38.69 9.56 -22.18
N GLY A 50 -38.35 10.80 -21.80
CA GLY A 50 -39.03 11.55 -20.76
C GLY A 50 -38.71 11.07 -19.33
N ASN A 51 -38.18 11.98 -18.50
CA ASN A 51 -37.85 11.74 -17.08
C ASN A 51 -37.20 10.37 -16.79
N ILE A 52 -36.17 10.04 -17.57
CA ILE A 52 -35.50 8.75 -17.49
C ILE A 52 -34.71 8.67 -16.17
N LYS A 53 -34.95 7.63 -15.37
CA LYS A 53 -34.21 7.32 -14.15
C LYS A 53 -33.70 5.90 -14.20
N MET A 54 -32.46 5.68 -13.79
CA MET A 54 -31.84 4.36 -13.75
C MET A 54 -31.50 4.00 -12.30
N GLN A 55 -31.86 2.79 -11.89
CA GLN A 55 -31.50 2.17 -10.62
C GLN A 55 -30.63 0.95 -10.92
N TYR A 56 -29.34 1.07 -10.59
CA TYR A 56 -28.38 -0.02 -10.72
C TYR A 56 -28.39 -0.88 -9.46
N HIS A 57 -28.38 -2.21 -9.62
CA HIS A 57 -28.15 -3.11 -8.51
C HIS A 57 -26.64 -3.33 -8.36
N VAL A 58 -26.04 -2.67 -7.38
CA VAL A 58 -24.63 -2.89 -6.99
C VAL A 58 -24.63 -4.04 -5.98
N GLN A 59 -23.81 -5.08 -6.20
CA GLN A 59 -23.67 -6.17 -5.22
C GLN A 59 -23.14 -5.60 -3.90
N ASP A 60 -23.92 -5.79 -2.84
CA ASP A 60 -23.61 -5.35 -1.48
C ASP A 60 -22.31 -5.97 -0.98
N GLY A 61 -21.27 -5.15 -0.97
CA GLY A 61 -20.18 -5.22 -0.01
C GLY A 61 -20.09 -3.86 0.67
N ASN A 62 -20.90 -3.69 1.72
CA ASN A 62 -21.03 -2.51 2.59
C ASN A 62 -21.87 -1.34 2.04
N ALA A 63 -23.09 -1.26 2.58
CA ALA A 63 -23.84 -0.07 2.96
C ALA A 63 -23.88 1.08 1.94
N ALA A 64 -25.00 1.14 1.20
CA ALA A 64 -25.64 2.37 0.74
C ALA A 64 -24.65 3.50 0.38
N SER A 65 -23.91 3.33 -0.71
CA SER A 65 -23.37 4.50 -1.39
C SER A 65 -24.56 5.25 -1.98
N SER A 66 -24.99 6.28 -1.26
CA SER A 66 -25.38 7.50 -1.96
C SER A 66 -24.41 7.66 -3.15
N GLN A 67 -24.93 7.86 -4.37
CA GLN A 67 -24.21 8.67 -5.34
C GLN A 67 -24.10 10.07 -4.70
N GLY A 68 -23.25 10.18 -3.68
CA GLY A 68 -23.21 11.30 -2.78
C GLY A 68 -22.44 12.37 -3.50
N LYS A 69 -23.13 13.47 -3.76
CA LYS A 69 -22.54 14.71 -4.26
C LYS A 69 -21.20 14.93 -3.53
N SER A 70 -20.16 15.12 -4.33
CA SER A 70 -18.86 15.62 -3.86
C SER A 70 -19.11 16.87 -3.01
N ASP A 71 -18.56 16.90 -1.79
CA ASP A 71 -18.67 18.05 -0.90
C ASP A 71 -17.45 18.95 -1.17
N PRO A 72 -17.62 20.22 -1.55
CA PRO A 72 -16.50 21.14 -1.77
C PRO A 72 -15.49 21.19 -0.61
N LYS A 73 -15.95 20.99 0.64
CA LYS A 73 -15.07 20.91 1.81
C LYS A 73 -14.22 19.63 1.80
N ASN A 74 -14.79 18.50 1.40
CA ASN A 74 -14.06 17.24 1.27
C ASN A 74 -13.06 17.31 0.12
N VAL A 75 -13.43 17.91 -1.02
CA VAL A 75 -12.52 18.14 -2.16
C VAL A 75 -11.32 18.98 -1.74
N ALA A 76 -11.55 20.12 -1.09
CA ALA A 76 -10.49 20.98 -0.59
C ALA A 76 -9.61 20.26 0.44
N ALA A 77 -10.21 19.45 1.33
CA ALA A 77 -9.49 18.70 2.35
C ALA A 77 -8.58 17.61 1.76
N VAL A 78 -9.07 16.81 0.81
CA VAL A 78 -8.25 15.76 0.17
C VAL A 78 -7.11 16.37 -0.66
N GLU A 79 -7.34 17.51 -1.31
CA GLU A 79 -6.34 18.23 -2.09
C GLU A 79 -5.26 18.85 -1.17
N GLU A 80 -5.65 19.47 -0.07
CA GLU A 80 -4.72 20.00 0.93
C GLU A 80 -3.86 18.88 1.52
N VAL A 81 -4.48 17.78 1.98
CA VAL A 81 -3.77 16.67 2.61
C VAL A 81 -2.83 15.99 1.64
N ILE A 82 -3.26 15.68 0.40
CA ILE A 82 -2.39 15.01 -0.58
C ILE A 82 -1.17 15.88 -0.95
N ASN A 83 -1.34 17.21 -0.97
CA ASN A 83 -0.25 18.15 -1.25
C ASN A 83 0.71 18.29 -0.08
N LYS A 84 0.22 18.19 1.18
CA LYS A 84 1.05 18.14 2.39
C LYS A 84 1.84 16.85 2.56
N LEU A 85 1.36 15.73 2.00
CA LEU A 85 2.09 14.46 2.07
C LEU A 85 3.45 14.57 1.39
N SER A 86 4.48 14.16 2.12
CA SER A 86 5.86 14.08 1.68
C SER A 86 6.49 12.77 2.16
N VAL A 87 7.49 12.30 1.42
CA VAL A 87 8.34 11.19 1.81
C VAL A 87 9.77 11.69 1.75
N SER A 88 10.46 11.73 2.89
CA SER A 88 11.80 12.29 3.00
C SER A 88 12.87 11.26 2.64
N GLN A 89 13.66 11.55 1.61
CA GLN A 89 14.80 10.70 1.25
C GLN A 89 15.85 10.64 2.37
N ASN A 90 15.97 11.69 3.19
CA ASN A 90 16.87 11.68 4.34
C ASN A 90 16.42 10.68 5.41
N GLU A 91 15.11 10.55 5.66
CA GLU A 91 14.59 9.53 6.57
C GLU A 91 14.82 8.13 5.99
N VAL A 92 14.65 7.96 4.68
CA VAL A 92 14.92 6.67 4.01
C VAL A 92 16.39 6.25 4.14
N ASN A 93 17.29 7.22 4.02
CA ASN A 93 18.73 6.97 4.07
C ASN A 93 19.21 6.67 5.49
N ASN A 94 18.73 7.41 6.48
CA ASN A 94 19.28 7.38 7.84
C ASN A 94 18.44 6.56 8.82
N ASN A 95 17.15 6.37 8.54
CA ASN A 95 16.24 5.68 9.44
C ASN A 95 15.83 4.33 8.83
N GLY A 96 15.78 3.28 9.64
CA GLY A 96 15.22 1.98 9.22
C GLY A 96 13.69 2.00 8.99
N LYS A 97 13.06 3.18 9.07
CA LYS A 97 11.62 3.39 8.96
C LYS A 97 11.31 4.84 8.58
N ILE A 98 10.30 5.03 7.74
CA ILE A 98 9.67 6.33 7.46
C ILE A 98 8.28 6.45 8.10
N HIS A 99 7.84 7.67 8.40
CA HIS A 99 6.49 7.90 8.91
C HIS A 99 5.50 8.02 7.75
N LEU A 100 4.51 7.13 7.72
CA LEU A 100 3.41 7.15 6.74
C LEU A 100 2.09 7.41 7.50
N PRO A 101 1.57 8.66 7.49
CA PRO A 101 0.35 8.97 8.21
C PRO A 101 -0.84 8.21 7.61
N LYS A 102 -1.71 7.66 8.46
CA LYS A 102 -2.94 6.96 8.06
C LYS A 102 -4.17 7.87 8.09
N THR A 103 -4.08 8.97 8.82
CA THR A 103 -5.14 9.96 9.01
C THR A 103 -4.51 11.33 9.19
N MET A 104 -5.13 12.36 8.63
CA MET A 104 -4.76 13.76 8.82
C MET A 104 -6.04 14.60 8.88
N THR A 105 -6.02 15.68 9.64
CA THR A 105 -7.12 16.66 9.64
C THR A 105 -6.70 17.85 8.78
N ALA A 106 -7.50 18.17 7.77
CA ALA A 106 -7.26 19.35 6.94
C ALA A 106 -7.52 20.65 7.75
N SER A 107 -6.99 21.78 7.28
CA SER A 107 -7.17 23.08 7.96
C SER A 107 -8.63 23.48 8.10
N ASN A 108 -9.51 22.95 7.26
CA ASN A 108 -10.96 23.16 7.32
C ASN A 108 -11.70 22.22 8.31
N GLY A 109 -10.97 21.44 9.11
CA GLY A 109 -11.50 20.54 10.13
C GLY A 109 -11.97 19.18 9.63
N VAL A 110 -11.92 18.91 8.32
CA VAL A 110 -12.36 17.63 7.76
C VAL A 110 -11.29 16.55 8.01
N PRO A 111 -11.63 15.39 8.60
CA PRO A 111 -10.73 14.27 8.72
C PRO A 111 -10.56 13.55 7.38
N VAL A 112 -9.31 13.32 6.99
CA VAL A 112 -8.92 12.63 5.76
C VAL A 112 -8.21 11.33 6.11
N THR A 113 -8.67 10.23 5.55
CA THR A 113 -7.98 8.93 5.65
C THR A 113 -6.96 8.82 4.53
N VAL A 114 -5.75 8.35 4.83
CA VAL A 114 -4.69 8.11 3.86
C VAL A 114 -4.35 6.62 3.83
N ARG A 115 -4.54 6.00 2.67
CA ARG A 115 -4.16 4.60 2.43
C ARG A 115 -2.88 4.56 1.60
N TRP A 116 -1.94 3.73 2.01
CA TRP A 116 -0.65 3.57 1.34
C TRP A 116 -0.56 2.19 0.68
N THR A 117 0.01 2.16 -0.53
CA THR A 117 0.42 0.95 -1.23
C THR A 117 1.85 1.10 -1.71
N THR A 118 2.56 -0.01 -1.85
CA THR A 118 3.98 -0.06 -2.26
C THR A 118 4.13 -0.99 -3.46
N SER A 119 4.98 -0.63 -4.42
CA SER A 119 5.31 -1.52 -5.53
C SER A 119 6.20 -2.70 -5.11
N ASN A 120 6.89 -2.60 -3.96
CA ASN A 120 7.78 -3.65 -3.47
C ASN A 120 7.84 -3.69 -1.93
N PRO A 121 6.97 -4.48 -1.29
CA PRO A 121 6.89 -4.57 0.17
C PRO A 121 8.13 -5.20 0.82
N SER A 122 8.96 -5.93 0.05
CA SER A 122 10.18 -6.56 0.57
C SER A 122 11.28 -5.56 0.91
N PHE A 123 11.28 -4.38 0.27
CA PHE A 123 12.22 -3.28 0.54
C PHE A 123 11.58 -2.14 1.34
N LEU A 124 10.31 -1.82 1.08
CA LEU A 124 9.58 -0.79 1.81
C LEU A 124 8.13 -1.22 2.04
N ALA A 125 7.83 -1.60 3.27
CA ALA A 125 6.49 -2.01 3.67
C ALA A 125 5.55 -0.80 3.81
N VAL A 126 4.24 -1.02 3.68
CA VAL A 126 3.20 0.01 3.90
C VAL A 126 3.15 0.55 5.33
N THR A 127 3.85 -0.09 6.28
CA THR A 127 4.06 0.39 7.64
C THR A 127 5.20 1.40 7.75
N GLY A 128 5.90 1.67 6.64
CA GLY A 128 7.08 2.51 6.55
C GLY A 128 8.38 1.80 6.89
N LYS A 129 8.36 0.51 7.29
CA LYS A 129 9.59 -0.25 7.59
C LYS A 129 10.43 -0.43 6.33
N ILE A 130 11.71 -0.08 6.41
CA ILE A 130 12.68 -0.25 5.33
C ILE A 130 13.52 -1.49 5.60
N ASN A 131 13.74 -2.26 4.54
CA ASN A 131 14.62 -3.40 4.56
C ASN A 131 15.77 -3.18 3.56
N LYS A 132 16.96 -2.92 4.09
CA LYS A 132 18.17 -2.69 3.28
C LYS A 132 18.99 -3.95 3.02
N GLN A 133 18.64 -5.11 3.60
CA GLN A 133 19.48 -6.32 3.79
C GLN A 133 20.00 -6.99 2.49
N PHE A 134 20.73 -6.25 1.68
CA PHE A 134 21.17 -6.60 0.34
C PHE A 134 22.55 -5.95 0.08
N LEU A 135 23.55 -6.30 0.89
CA LEU A 135 24.92 -5.83 0.72
C LEU A 135 25.47 -6.17 -0.69
N GLY A 136 26.17 -5.20 -1.30
CA GLY A 136 26.91 -5.40 -2.56
C GLY A 136 26.04 -5.44 -3.82
N GLY A 137 24.79 -4.98 -3.70
CA GLY A 137 23.88 -4.72 -4.80
C GLY A 137 23.82 -3.26 -5.22
N ASP A 138 22.79 -2.91 -5.99
CA ASP A 138 22.46 -1.53 -6.37
C ASP A 138 21.25 -1.01 -5.59
N ASN A 139 21.11 0.31 -5.56
CA ASN A 139 19.96 0.99 -4.96
C ASN A 139 18.65 0.46 -5.59
N LYS A 140 17.58 0.37 -4.78
CA LYS A 140 16.28 -0.12 -5.23
C LYS A 140 15.27 1.00 -5.29
N SER A 141 14.66 1.18 -6.45
CA SER A 141 13.55 2.11 -6.63
C SER A 141 12.23 1.45 -6.23
N VAL A 142 11.47 2.12 -5.36
CA VAL A 142 10.14 1.69 -4.90
C VAL A 142 9.16 2.84 -5.10
N VAL A 143 7.98 2.54 -5.60
CA VAL A 143 6.90 3.53 -5.74
C VAL A 143 5.92 3.35 -4.58
N LEU A 144 5.80 4.38 -3.75
CA LEU A 144 4.74 4.49 -2.76
C LEU A 144 3.58 5.28 -3.36
N LYS A 145 2.37 4.73 -3.30
CA LYS A 145 1.15 5.42 -3.71
C LYS A 145 0.29 5.70 -2.48
N ALA A 146 -0.01 6.96 -2.25
CA ALA A 146 -0.96 7.42 -1.25
C ALA A 146 -2.32 7.67 -1.90
N VAL A 147 -3.39 7.25 -1.24
CA VAL A 147 -4.77 7.57 -1.59
C VAL A 147 -5.41 8.28 -0.40
N ALA A 148 -5.62 9.58 -0.53
CA ALA A 148 -6.34 10.41 0.45
C ALA A 148 -7.84 10.35 0.16
N LYS A 149 -8.67 10.17 1.19
CA LYS A 149 -10.13 10.04 1.07
C LYS A 149 -10.86 10.77 2.19
N ALA A 150 -11.88 11.55 1.83
CA ALA A 150 -12.85 12.15 2.74
C ALA A 150 -14.25 12.03 2.13
N GLY A 151 -15.18 11.37 2.83
CA GLY A 151 -16.49 11.03 2.27
C GLY A 151 -16.36 10.27 0.94
N ASN A 152 -16.92 10.85 -0.13
CA ASN A 152 -16.87 10.28 -1.48
C ASN A 152 -15.69 10.78 -2.32
N ASP A 153 -14.98 11.81 -1.86
CA ASP A 153 -13.87 12.42 -2.59
C ASP A 153 -12.55 11.69 -2.30
N SER A 154 -11.74 11.54 -3.34
CA SER A 154 -10.39 10.96 -3.22
C SER A 154 -9.37 11.60 -4.16
N ARG A 155 -8.11 11.59 -3.72
CA ARG A 155 -6.94 11.98 -4.49
C ARG A 155 -5.83 10.97 -4.32
N GLU A 156 -4.95 10.89 -5.30
CA GLU A 156 -3.82 9.96 -5.31
C GLU A 156 -2.53 10.72 -5.57
N LYS A 157 -1.43 10.29 -4.95
CA LYS A 157 -0.09 10.81 -5.19
C LYS A 157 0.93 9.69 -5.08
N SER A 158 1.85 9.66 -6.03
CA SER A 158 2.94 8.69 -6.07
C SER A 158 4.26 9.34 -5.65
N PHE A 159 5.04 8.60 -4.89
CA PHE A 159 6.37 8.99 -4.42
C PHE A 159 7.36 7.95 -4.91
N ASN A 160 8.37 8.40 -5.66
CA ASN A 160 9.50 7.56 -6.04
C ASN A 160 10.52 7.59 -4.90
N VAL A 161 10.77 6.44 -4.30
CA VAL A 161 11.65 6.29 -3.15
C VAL A 161 12.84 5.43 -3.55
N THR A 162 14.05 5.93 -3.31
CA THR A 162 15.27 5.17 -3.56
C THR A 162 15.76 4.57 -2.26
N ILE A 163 15.66 3.25 -2.12
CA ILE A 163 16.22 2.52 -0.97
C ILE A 163 17.71 2.31 -1.23
N PRO A 164 18.60 2.87 -0.39
CA PRO A 164 20.04 2.67 -0.57
C PRO A 164 20.42 1.23 -0.22
N VAL A 165 21.52 0.79 -0.83
CA VAL A 165 22.17 -0.49 -0.53
C VAL A 165 22.64 -0.52 0.93
N GLU A 166 22.51 -1.67 1.59
CA GLU A 166 23.11 -1.89 2.91
C GLU A 166 24.63 -1.67 2.84
N THR A 167 25.13 -0.80 3.71
CA THR A 167 26.57 -0.57 3.87
C THR A 167 27.23 -1.74 4.58
N THR A 168 28.56 -1.87 4.45
CA THR A 168 29.32 -2.88 5.21
C THR A 168 29.07 -2.76 6.71
N ARG A 169 28.98 -1.52 7.24
CA ARG A 169 28.73 -1.28 8.66
C ARG A 169 27.36 -1.79 9.10
N GLU A 170 26.30 -1.47 8.37
CA GLU A 170 24.94 -1.94 8.66
C GLU A 170 24.85 -3.48 8.61
N MET A 171 25.55 -4.11 7.66
CA MET A 171 25.65 -5.56 7.57
C MET A 171 26.35 -6.16 8.80
N LEU A 172 27.46 -5.58 9.27
CA LEU A 172 28.15 -6.05 10.48
C LEU A 172 27.31 -5.85 11.74
N GLU A 173 26.58 -4.73 11.84
CA GLU A 173 25.61 -4.49 12.92
C GLU A 173 24.51 -5.56 12.94
N ARG A 174 23.97 -5.90 11.77
CA ARG A 174 22.98 -6.98 11.62
C ARG A 174 23.57 -8.34 11.98
N ALA A 175 24.76 -8.65 11.51
CA ALA A 175 25.46 -9.90 11.82
C ALA A 175 25.69 -10.03 13.33
N ALA A 176 26.16 -8.97 13.98
CA ALA A 176 26.42 -8.97 15.41
C ALA A 176 25.16 -9.19 16.26
N ARG A 177 23.97 -8.75 15.81
CA ARG A 177 22.70 -9.07 16.50
C ARG A 177 22.37 -10.56 16.50
N ASN A 178 22.83 -11.31 15.48
CA ASN A 178 22.55 -12.74 15.31
C ASN A 178 23.62 -13.65 15.93
N ILE A 179 24.69 -13.10 16.50
CA ILE A 179 25.69 -13.91 17.22
C ILE A 179 25.04 -14.49 18.47
N TYR A 180 24.99 -15.82 18.52
CA TYR A 180 24.64 -16.58 19.71
C TYR A 180 25.85 -16.69 20.63
N VAL A 181 25.71 -16.25 21.88
CA VAL A 181 26.71 -16.44 22.94
C VAL A 181 26.20 -17.54 23.87
N PRO A 182 26.89 -18.69 23.97
CA PRO A 182 26.48 -19.77 24.86
C PRO A 182 26.41 -19.31 26.31
N GLU A 183 25.44 -19.82 27.09
CA GLU A 183 25.31 -19.49 28.52
C GLU A 183 26.56 -19.85 29.33
N THR A 184 27.18 -20.99 28.99
CA THR A 184 28.44 -21.41 29.59
C THR A 184 29.64 -20.59 29.11
N SER A 185 29.46 -19.79 28.04
CA SER A 185 30.49 -19.00 27.36
C SER A 185 31.76 -19.79 26.99
N LYS A 186 31.64 -21.11 26.94
CA LYS A 186 32.62 -22.04 26.37
C LYS A 186 32.34 -22.21 24.88
N ASN A 187 33.40 -22.35 24.08
CA ASN A 187 33.32 -22.48 22.62
C ASN A 187 32.61 -21.29 21.96
N LEU A 188 33.12 -20.08 22.21
CA LEU A 188 32.60 -18.88 21.56
C LEU A 188 32.70 -19.03 20.03
N PRO A 189 31.66 -18.64 19.26
CA PRO A 189 31.67 -18.83 17.82
C PRO A 189 32.80 -18.04 17.18
N SER A 190 33.54 -18.67 16.27
CA SER A 190 34.66 -18.05 15.54
C SER A 190 34.22 -17.21 14.35
N SER A 191 32.98 -17.35 13.90
CA SER A 191 32.38 -16.59 12.82
C SER A 191 30.86 -16.48 12.98
N VAL A 192 30.27 -15.54 12.25
CA VAL A 192 28.82 -15.44 12.06
C VAL A 192 28.50 -15.52 10.58
N ARG A 193 27.57 -16.40 10.23
CA ARG A 193 27.08 -16.52 8.86
C ARG A 193 26.12 -15.37 8.55
N VAL A 194 26.35 -14.72 7.42
CA VAL A 194 25.57 -13.58 6.96
C VAL A 194 25.10 -13.86 5.55
N ASP A 195 23.79 -13.88 5.37
CA ASP A 195 23.20 -13.85 4.04
C ASP A 195 23.41 -12.45 3.44
N ILE A 196 24.02 -12.45 2.26
CA ILE A 196 24.19 -11.30 1.39
C ILE A 196 23.42 -11.57 0.10
N GLY A 197 23.05 -10.53 -0.64
CA GLY A 197 22.24 -10.68 -1.84
C GLY A 197 22.77 -11.64 -2.91
N LYS A 198 24.06 -11.99 -2.85
CA LYS A 198 24.79 -12.84 -3.79
C LYS A 198 25.21 -14.19 -3.20
N GLY A 199 24.71 -14.57 -2.03
CA GLY A 199 25.07 -15.83 -1.34
C GLY A 199 25.29 -15.64 0.16
N THR A 200 26.10 -16.50 0.76
CA THR A 200 26.42 -16.43 2.19
C THR A 200 27.89 -16.12 2.40
N ILE A 201 28.21 -15.28 3.39
CA ILE A 201 29.58 -15.07 3.85
C ILE A 201 29.68 -15.44 5.32
N ASP A 202 30.84 -15.98 5.72
CA ASP A 202 31.17 -16.16 7.13
C ASP A 202 32.08 -15.01 7.56
N VAL A 203 31.57 -14.14 8.43
CA VAL A 203 32.32 -13.01 8.98
C VAL A 203 33.06 -13.48 10.24
N PRO A 204 34.40 -13.41 10.30
CA PRO A 204 35.16 -13.80 11.48
C PRO A 204 34.81 -12.96 12.71
N ILE A 205 34.80 -13.59 13.88
CA ILE A 205 34.60 -12.93 15.18
C ILE A 205 35.89 -13.04 15.99
N VAL A 206 36.38 -11.90 16.44
CA VAL A 206 37.44 -11.83 17.46
C VAL A 206 36.80 -11.46 18.79
N TRP A 207 36.95 -12.34 19.77
CA TRP A 207 36.44 -12.12 21.12
C TRP A 207 37.49 -11.48 22.02
N MET A 208 37.10 -10.42 22.71
CA MET A 208 37.92 -9.73 23.71
C MET A 208 37.25 -9.78 25.07
N SER A 209 38.02 -10.03 26.13
CA SER A 209 37.63 -9.89 27.52
C SER A 209 38.75 -9.21 28.30
N GLY A 210 38.44 -8.14 29.04
CA GLY A 210 39.45 -7.39 29.80
C GLY A 210 40.65 -6.92 28.96
N GLY A 211 40.44 -6.63 27.67
CA GLY A 211 41.51 -6.21 26.75
C GLY A 211 42.32 -7.34 26.12
N ASN A 212 42.09 -8.60 26.49
CA ASN A 212 42.78 -9.76 25.95
C ASN A 212 41.90 -10.56 25.00
N ARG A 213 42.50 -11.17 23.97
CA ARG A 213 41.80 -12.08 23.06
C ARG A 213 41.46 -13.38 23.79
N VAL A 214 40.22 -13.82 23.70
CA VAL A 214 39.73 -15.05 24.35
C VAL A 214 39.04 -15.98 23.36
N GLN A 215 38.98 -17.27 23.68
CA GLN A 215 38.17 -18.26 22.97
C GLN A 215 37.07 -18.88 23.87
N ASN A 216 37.23 -18.69 25.19
CA ASN A 216 36.31 -19.12 26.23
C ASN A 216 36.21 -18.02 27.28
N ALA A 217 35.07 -17.90 27.94
CA ALA A 217 34.86 -16.99 29.06
C ALA A 217 33.99 -17.64 30.13
N THR A 218 34.01 -17.08 31.34
CA THR A 218 33.19 -17.51 32.48
C THR A 218 31.79 -16.89 32.48
N GLY A 219 31.43 -16.17 31.42
CA GLY A 219 30.13 -15.56 31.19
C GLY A 219 30.17 -14.54 30.05
N ALA A 220 28.99 -14.12 29.58
CA ALA A 220 28.87 -13.20 28.46
C ALA A 220 29.23 -11.75 28.81
N LYS A 221 29.03 -11.36 30.08
CA LYS A 221 29.19 -10.00 30.56
C LYS A 221 30.64 -9.51 30.41
N GLY A 222 30.83 -8.40 29.71
CA GLY A 222 32.14 -7.81 29.47
C GLY A 222 32.87 -8.41 28.26
N LEU A 223 32.25 -9.35 27.53
CA LEU A 223 32.75 -9.77 26.24
C LEU A 223 32.49 -8.72 25.18
N THR A 224 33.48 -8.51 24.34
CA THR A 224 33.35 -7.71 23.12
C THR A 224 33.59 -8.61 21.91
N ALA A 225 32.58 -8.75 21.06
CA ALA A 225 32.74 -9.32 19.73
C ALA A 225 33.20 -8.23 18.78
N ILE A 226 34.31 -8.47 18.09
CA ILE A 226 34.84 -7.61 17.04
C ILE A 226 34.67 -8.33 15.72
N LEU A 227 33.92 -7.73 14.79
CA LEU A 227 33.73 -8.22 13.44
C LEU A 227 34.48 -7.29 12.47
N ASN A 228 35.22 -7.86 11.53
CA ASN A 228 35.91 -7.10 10.49
C ASN A 228 35.55 -7.67 9.11
N TYR A 229 35.17 -6.79 8.19
CA TYR A 229 34.94 -7.15 6.80
C TYR A 229 35.29 -5.98 5.88
N LYS A 230 36.09 -6.23 4.85
CA LYS A 230 36.53 -5.23 3.85
C LYS A 230 37.04 -3.92 4.48
N GLY A 231 37.83 -4.01 5.55
CA GLY A 231 38.40 -2.85 6.24
C GLY A 231 37.43 -2.07 7.12
N THR A 232 36.16 -2.50 7.22
CA THR A 232 35.20 -1.94 8.19
C THR A 232 35.17 -2.82 9.43
N GLU A 233 35.24 -2.19 10.60
CA GLU A 233 35.15 -2.86 11.90
C GLU A 233 33.84 -2.49 12.62
N TYR A 234 33.24 -3.47 13.29
CA TYR A 234 32.13 -3.26 14.22
C TYR A 234 32.38 -4.02 15.53
N LYS A 235 32.07 -3.37 16.65
CA LYS A 235 32.21 -3.94 18.00
C LYS A 235 30.85 -4.02 18.68
N LYS A 236 30.53 -5.17 19.26
CA LYS A 236 29.35 -5.38 20.10
C LYS A 236 29.77 -5.88 21.46
N GLN A 237 29.34 -5.17 22.49
CA GLN A 237 29.50 -5.59 23.88
C GLN A 237 28.30 -6.43 24.32
N TYR A 238 28.57 -7.42 25.18
CA TYR A 238 27.60 -8.33 25.80
C TYR A 238 27.62 -8.19 27.32
#